data_AF-A0A388KQ53-F1
#
_entry.id   AF-A0A388KQ53-F1
#
_cell.length_a   1.000
_cell.length_b   1.000
_cell.length_c   1.000
_cell.angle_alpha   90.00
_cell.angle_beta   90.00
_cell.angle_gamma   90.00
#
_symmetry.space_group_name_H-M   'P 1'
#
loop_
_entity.id
_entity.type
_entity.pdbx_description
1 polymer ?
#
loop_
_entity_poly.entity_id
_entity_poly.type
_entity_poly.pdbx_seq_one_letter_code
_entity_poly.pdbx_strand_id
1 'polypeptide(L)'
;MEGCDRDGRAVLSSAEETAVAAAAVAVVRRFQVERAAGRMKVTLSRRQQRILLQRVLDAPDCVTTSEAVLQLCFAIGCGVVPRTMPRWWMRRRTGGTWEDLRLCDDAMDDYFREKLRMSRRVFIEISEACAPLLRRQVTFYREPLPPEQIVAYALYRWATGESYDNNTSSFGIGRASGILAVRDVTNALLRVYGDRISWPTGVQKQVGLRAFLDKGFPNCHGAVDCTHIYVDKPTNALDENYFDRKHRFAVIAQVVVDLDLRVLDVFVGYQGSCHDIRVIQLSSLSRRAGQGLLFRGPPVTLPGGVRTNGYILGDNGYPPS
;
A
#
# COMPACT_ATOMS: atom_id res chain seq x y z
N MET A 1 54.61 -18.37 8.56
CA MET A 1 54.37 -19.79 8.22
C MET A 1 52.85 -19.96 8.24
N GLU A 2 52.15 -19.78 7.12
CA GLU A 2 51.99 -20.76 6.01
C GLU A 2 51.48 -22.11 6.54
N GLY A 3 50.42 -22.75 6.03
CA GLY A 3 49.58 -22.49 4.87
C GLY A 3 48.99 -23.82 4.34
N CYS A 4 47.73 -23.74 3.87
CA CYS A 4 47.07 -24.51 2.80
C CYS A 4 46.71 -26.02 2.89
N ASP A 5 45.38 -26.24 2.88
CA ASP A 5 44.53 -26.96 1.89
C ASP A 5 44.77 -28.43 1.48
N ARG A 6 43.71 -29.25 1.60
CA ARG A 6 42.80 -29.58 0.46
C ARG A 6 41.57 -30.42 0.86
N ASP A 7 40.40 -29.77 0.77
CA ASP A 7 39.26 -30.08 -0.10
C ASP A 7 38.97 -31.56 -0.46
N GLY A 8 38.00 -32.16 0.25
CA GLY A 8 37.41 -33.46 -0.07
C GLY A 8 36.22 -33.32 -1.01
N ARG A 9 36.46 -33.36 -2.33
CA ARG A 9 35.39 -33.50 -3.33
C ARG A 9 34.83 -34.92 -3.30
N ALA A 10 33.52 -35.04 -3.10
CA ALA A 10 32.79 -36.29 -3.31
C ALA A 10 32.93 -36.71 -4.78
N VAL A 11 33.67 -37.79 -5.04
CA VAL A 11 33.83 -38.38 -6.37
C VAL A 11 32.61 -39.26 -6.63
N LEU A 12 31.84 -38.92 -7.67
CA LEU A 12 30.68 -39.70 -8.11
C LEU A 12 31.12 -41.12 -8.48
N SER A 13 30.33 -42.11 -8.11
CA SER A 13 30.59 -43.49 -8.51
C SER A 13 30.40 -43.65 -10.03
N SER A 14 31.08 -44.63 -10.64
CA SER A 14 30.97 -44.90 -12.09
C SER A 14 29.53 -45.14 -12.57
N ALA A 15 28.67 -45.67 -11.68
CA ALA A 15 27.23 -45.83 -11.95
C ALA A 15 26.48 -44.49 -12.00
N GLU A 16 26.86 -43.52 -11.16
CA GLU A 16 26.28 -42.18 -11.16
C GLU A 16 26.77 -41.35 -12.35
N GLU A 17 28.05 -41.47 -12.71
CA GLU A 17 28.59 -40.81 -13.91
C GLU A 17 27.92 -41.31 -15.19
N THR A 18 27.70 -42.62 -15.30
CA THR A 18 27.00 -43.21 -16.45
C THR A 18 25.52 -42.83 -16.49
N ALA A 19 24.85 -42.73 -15.33
CA ALA A 19 23.47 -42.25 -15.24
C ALA A 19 23.34 -40.76 -15.64
N VAL A 20 24.26 -39.90 -15.19
CA VAL A 20 24.30 -38.48 -15.55
C VAL A 20 24.59 -38.31 -17.05
N ALA A 21 25.53 -39.08 -17.61
CA ALA A 21 25.83 -39.06 -19.04
C ALA A 21 24.63 -39.51 -19.88
N ALA A 22 23.92 -40.57 -19.47
CA ALA A 22 22.71 -41.04 -20.15
C ALA A 22 21.58 -39.99 -20.11
N ALA A 23 21.38 -39.34 -18.96
CA ALA A 23 20.41 -38.26 -18.80
C ALA A 23 20.75 -37.06 -19.69
N ALA A 24 22.02 -36.66 -19.76
CA ALA A 24 22.48 -35.56 -20.62
C ALA A 24 22.24 -35.87 -22.11
N VAL A 25 22.53 -37.09 -22.56
CA VAL A 25 22.28 -37.51 -23.95
C VAL A 25 20.78 -37.53 -24.26
N ALA A 26 19.94 -37.97 -23.32
CA ALA A 26 18.49 -37.95 -23.50
C ALA A 26 17.94 -36.52 -23.64
N VAL A 27 18.43 -35.58 -22.83
CA VAL A 27 18.06 -34.15 -22.91
C VAL A 27 18.50 -33.55 -24.24
N VAL A 28 19.73 -33.82 -24.69
CA VAL A 28 20.23 -33.32 -25.98
C VAL A 28 19.43 -33.89 -27.15
N ARG A 29 19.11 -35.19 -27.14
CA ARG A 29 18.26 -35.79 -28.18
C ARG A 29 16.86 -35.19 -28.19
N ARG A 30 16.25 -34.99 -27.02
CA ARG A 30 14.94 -34.33 -26.91
C ARG A 30 14.98 -32.93 -27.48
N PHE A 31 16.01 -32.15 -27.15
CA PHE A 31 16.18 -30.80 -27.67
C PHE A 31 16.42 -30.78 -29.19
N GLN A 32 17.16 -31.75 -29.74
CA GLN A 32 17.36 -31.88 -31.19
C GLN A 32 16.07 -32.26 -31.93
N VAL A 33 15.27 -33.17 -31.36
CA VAL A 33 13.96 -33.56 -31.90
C VAL A 33 12.98 -32.38 -31.84
N GLU A 34 12.92 -31.65 -30.73
CA GLU A 34 12.10 -30.45 -30.59
C GLU A 34 12.55 -29.33 -31.56
N ARG A 35 13.86 -29.17 -31.77
CA ARG A 35 14.42 -28.20 -32.74
C ARG A 35 14.19 -28.63 -34.21
N ALA A 36 14.16 -29.93 -34.50
CA ALA A 36 13.78 -30.46 -35.81
C ALA A 36 12.27 -30.28 -36.07
N ALA A 37 11.42 -30.57 -35.07
CA ALA A 37 9.98 -30.32 -35.12
C ALA A 37 9.68 -28.82 -35.29
N GLY A 38 10.43 -27.95 -34.63
CA GLY A 38 10.35 -26.49 -34.81
C GLY A 38 10.69 -26.05 -36.24
N ARG A 39 11.77 -26.58 -36.84
CA ARG A 39 12.13 -26.30 -38.25
C ARG A 39 11.06 -26.81 -39.22
N MET A 40 10.50 -27.98 -38.96
CA MET A 40 9.45 -28.57 -39.80
C MET A 40 8.14 -27.79 -39.71
N LYS A 41 7.76 -27.31 -38.52
CA LYS A 41 6.62 -26.38 -38.33
C LYS A 41 6.81 -25.06 -39.09
N VAL A 42 8.00 -24.47 -39.07
CA VAL A 42 8.31 -23.25 -39.84
C VAL A 42 8.18 -23.49 -41.35
N THR A 43 8.63 -24.64 -41.84
CA THR A 43 8.55 -25.00 -43.26
C THR A 43 7.11 -25.26 -43.71
N LEU A 44 6.32 -25.96 -42.89
CA LEU A 44 4.88 -26.17 -43.12
C LEU A 44 4.10 -24.86 -43.09
N SER A 45 4.42 -23.97 -42.15
CA SER A 45 3.83 -22.63 -42.05
C SER A 45 4.11 -21.80 -43.31
N ARG A 46 5.34 -21.85 -43.86
CA ARG A 46 5.68 -21.17 -45.13
C ARG A 46 4.93 -21.76 -46.33
N ARG A 47 4.69 -23.07 -46.35
CA ARG A 47 3.93 -23.74 -47.41
C ARG A 47 2.44 -23.39 -47.35
N GLN A 48 1.84 -23.39 -46.16
CA GLN A 48 0.47 -22.89 -45.93
C GLN A 48 0.34 -21.41 -46.28
N GLN A 49 1.34 -20.60 -45.92
CA GLN A 49 1.38 -19.16 -46.24
C GLN A 49 1.39 -18.89 -47.75
N ARG A 50 2.11 -19.68 -48.56
CA ARG A 50 2.04 -19.59 -50.03
C ARG A 50 0.67 -19.95 -50.59
N ILE A 51 0.05 -21.02 -50.08
CA ILE A 51 -1.28 -21.47 -50.54
C ILE A 51 -2.36 -20.43 -50.20
N LEU A 52 -2.27 -19.81 -49.01
CA LEU A 52 -3.18 -18.74 -48.59
C LEU A 52 -2.99 -17.46 -49.42
N LEU A 53 -1.75 -17.06 -49.69
CA LEU A 53 -1.47 -15.88 -50.54
C LEU A 53 -1.95 -16.09 -51.98
N GLN A 54 -1.81 -17.29 -52.53
CA GLN A 54 -2.31 -17.60 -53.88
C GLN A 54 -3.85 -17.46 -53.95
N ARG A 55 -4.57 -17.94 -52.93
CA ARG A 55 -6.04 -17.82 -52.85
C ARG A 55 -6.56 -16.39 -52.70
N VAL A 56 -5.76 -15.50 -52.11
CA VAL A 56 -6.11 -14.07 -51.97
C VAL A 56 -5.96 -13.33 -53.30
N LEU A 57 -5.01 -13.74 -54.15
CA LEU A 57 -4.76 -13.09 -55.44
C LEU A 57 -5.77 -13.48 -56.55
N ASP A 58 -6.41 -14.64 -56.42
CA ASP A 58 -7.29 -15.21 -57.46
C ASP A 58 -8.80 -14.96 -57.24
N ALA A 59 -9.21 -14.19 -56.24
CA ALA A 59 -10.63 -14.15 -55.81
C ALA A 59 -11.39 -12.89 -56.29
N PRO A 60 -12.49 -13.02 -57.07
CA PRO A 60 -13.35 -11.90 -57.44
C PRO A 60 -14.47 -11.64 -56.41
N ASP A 61 -14.77 -10.36 -56.23
CA ASP A 61 -15.92 -9.67 -55.62
C ASP A 61 -16.41 -9.97 -54.18
N CYS A 62 -16.55 -8.84 -53.44
CA CYS A 62 -17.42 -8.53 -52.29
C CYS A 62 -17.40 -9.44 -51.04
N VAL A 63 -17.65 -10.75 -51.17
CA VAL A 63 -17.68 -11.70 -50.03
C VAL A 63 -16.26 -11.92 -49.45
N THR A 64 -15.27 -11.78 -50.32
CA THR A 64 -13.82 -11.93 -50.05
C THR A 64 -13.25 -10.87 -49.12
N THR A 65 -13.90 -9.71 -48.97
CA THR A 65 -13.44 -8.67 -48.03
C THR A 65 -13.56 -9.13 -46.57
N SER A 66 -14.61 -9.89 -46.24
CA SER A 66 -14.82 -10.42 -44.89
C SER A 66 -13.84 -11.55 -44.55
N GLU A 67 -13.54 -12.41 -45.52
CA GLU A 67 -12.64 -13.54 -45.35
C GLU A 67 -11.18 -13.10 -45.35
N ALA A 68 -10.79 -12.13 -46.18
CA ALA A 68 -9.47 -11.52 -46.14
C ALA A 68 -9.21 -10.81 -44.80
N VAL A 69 -10.23 -10.16 -44.20
CA VAL A 69 -10.13 -9.56 -42.87
C VAL A 69 -9.95 -10.62 -41.79
N LEU A 70 -10.72 -11.71 -41.83
CA LEU A 70 -10.57 -12.83 -40.89
C LEU A 70 -9.20 -13.51 -41.01
N GLN A 71 -8.72 -13.73 -42.23
CA GLN A 71 -7.39 -14.30 -42.50
C GLN A 71 -6.27 -13.35 -42.05
N LEU A 72 -6.44 -12.03 -42.22
CA LEU A 72 -5.51 -11.03 -41.71
C LEU A 72 -5.50 -11.01 -40.17
N CYS A 73 -6.65 -11.06 -39.52
CA CYS A 73 -6.76 -11.18 -38.06
C CYS A 73 -6.09 -12.46 -37.55
N PHE A 74 -6.27 -13.58 -38.25
CA PHE A 74 -5.63 -14.85 -37.91
C PHE A 74 -4.10 -14.80 -38.11
N ALA A 75 -3.63 -14.20 -39.21
CA ALA A 75 -2.21 -13.99 -39.47
C ALA A 75 -1.54 -13.04 -38.45
N ILE A 76 -2.27 -12.02 -37.99
CA ILE A 76 -1.83 -11.12 -36.91
C ILE A 76 -1.82 -11.87 -35.56
N GLY A 77 -2.82 -12.71 -35.27
CA GLY A 77 -2.90 -13.52 -34.05
C GLY A 77 -1.83 -14.61 -33.98
N CYS A 78 -1.46 -15.17 -35.14
CA CYS A 78 -0.41 -16.20 -35.27
C CYS A 78 1.00 -15.62 -35.42
N GLY A 79 1.18 -14.29 -35.42
CA GLY A 79 2.50 -13.64 -35.50
C GLY A 79 3.17 -13.73 -36.88
N VAL A 80 2.41 -14.00 -37.94
CA VAL A 80 2.91 -14.15 -39.33
C VAL A 80 3.23 -12.79 -39.97
N VAL A 81 2.54 -11.74 -39.54
CA VAL A 81 2.88 -10.35 -39.87
C VAL A 81 3.77 -9.79 -38.76
N PRO A 82 5.00 -9.32 -39.05
CA PRO A 82 5.81 -8.65 -38.05
C PRO A 82 5.07 -7.41 -37.56
N ARG A 83 4.51 -7.49 -36.36
CA ARG A 83 3.98 -6.31 -35.68
C ARG A 83 5.13 -5.34 -35.56
N THR A 84 5.01 -4.14 -36.14
CA THR A 84 5.74 -2.97 -35.65
C THR A 84 5.62 -3.01 -34.13
N MET A 85 6.75 -3.02 -33.43
CA MET A 85 6.78 -3.23 -31.98
C MET A 85 5.73 -2.31 -31.37
N PRO A 86 4.63 -2.84 -30.79
CA PRO A 86 3.54 -1.98 -30.36
C PRO A 86 4.13 -0.96 -29.40
N ARG A 87 3.82 0.32 -29.58
CA ARG A 87 3.98 1.27 -28.47
C ARG A 87 3.26 0.61 -27.31
N TRP A 88 4.01 0.18 -26.31
CA TRP A 88 3.42 -0.46 -25.16
C TRP A 88 2.47 0.59 -24.57
N TRP A 89 1.16 0.37 -24.70
CA TRP A 89 0.15 1.24 -24.10
C TRP A 89 0.28 1.26 -22.57
N MET A 90 1.08 0.33 -22.03
CA MET A 90 1.55 0.32 -20.65
C MET A 90 3.07 0.45 -20.61
N ARG A 91 3.55 1.51 -19.95
CA ARG A 91 4.96 1.64 -19.53
C ARG A 91 5.35 0.41 -18.69
N ARG A 92 6.53 -0.18 -18.94
CA ARG A 92 7.08 -1.24 -18.09
C ARG A 92 7.23 -0.72 -16.66
N ARG A 93 6.77 -1.50 -15.69
CA ARG A 93 6.90 -1.22 -14.26
C ARG A 93 7.52 -2.46 -13.61
N THR A 94 8.48 -2.23 -12.72
CA THR A 94 9.31 -3.29 -12.15
C THR A 94 8.61 -4.02 -11.02
N GLY A 95 7.72 -3.36 -10.26
CA GLY A 95 6.99 -3.98 -9.15
C GLY A 95 7.80 -4.19 -7.87
N GLY A 96 9.12 -3.90 -7.92
CA GLY A 96 10.10 -4.42 -6.97
C GLY A 96 9.70 -4.31 -5.49
N THR A 97 9.24 -3.14 -5.04
CA THR A 97 8.82 -2.95 -3.64
C THR A 97 7.65 -3.83 -3.25
N TRP A 98 6.70 -4.08 -4.15
CA TRP A 98 5.61 -5.03 -3.89
C TRP A 98 6.13 -6.47 -3.83
N GLU A 99 7.03 -6.86 -4.72
CA GLU A 99 7.62 -8.20 -4.66
C GLU A 99 8.45 -8.42 -3.38
N ASP A 100 9.21 -7.41 -2.96
CA ASP A 100 9.97 -7.45 -1.70
C ASP A 100 9.02 -7.64 -0.51
N LEU A 101 7.92 -6.88 -0.44
CA LEU A 101 6.91 -7.00 0.62
C LEU A 101 6.20 -8.36 0.65
N ARG A 102 6.23 -9.15 -0.45
CA ARG A 102 5.63 -10.49 -0.49
C ARG A 102 6.55 -11.58 0.07
N LEU A 103 7.85 -11.35 0.14
CA LEU A 103 8.80 -12.36 0.61
C LEU A 103 8.59 -12.66 2.11
N CYS A 104 8.76 -13.93 2.50
CA CYS A 104 8.58 -14.40 3.86
C CYS A 104 9.91 -14.84 4.47
N ASP A 105 10.56 -13.94 5.21
CA ASP A 105 11.66 -14.28 6.12
C ASP A 105 11.59 -13.44 7.42
N ASP A 106 12.51 -13.72 8.34
CA ASP A 106 12.66 -13.09 9.66
C ASP A 106 13.29 -11.68 9.62
N ALA A 107 14.00 -11.32 8.55
CA ALA A 107 14.55 -9.96 8.34
C ALA A 107 13.47 -8.95 7.87
N MET A 108 12.33 -9.43 7.36
CA MET A 108 11.30 -8.59 6.75
C MET A 108 10.45 -7.76 7.71
N ASP A 109 10.37 -8.09 9.01
CA ASP A 109 9.55 -7.31 9.94
C ASP A 109 10.13 -5.87 10.10
N ASP A 110 11.45 -5.74 9.97
CA ASP A 110 12.14 -4.44 9.94
C ASP A 110 11.89 -3.70 8.63
N TYR A 111 11.86 -4.39 7.49
CA TYR A 111 11.51 -3.79 6.21
C TYR A 111 10.05 -3.28 6.19
N PHE A 112 9.11 -4.04 6.77
CA PHE A 112 7.72 -3.61 6.96
C PHE A 112 7.62 -2.37 7.87
N ARG A 113 8.37 -2.33 8.97
CA ARG A 113 8.43 -1.15 9.85
C ARG A 113 9.06 0.05 9.13
N GLU A 114 10.08 -0.16 8.31
CA GLU A 114 10.72 0.90 7.55
C GLU A 114 9.78 1.49 6.49
N LYS A 115 9.16 0.64 5.67
CA LYS A 115 8.37 1.06 4.51
C LYS A 115 6.91 1.39 4.82
N LEU A 116 6.28 0.65 5.73
CA LEU A 116 4.86 0.78 6.05
C LEU A 116 4.61 1.32 7.46
N ARG A 117 5.65 1.54 8.28
CA ARG A 117 5.55 2.03 9.67
C ARG A 117 4.73 1.12 10.59
N MET A 118 4.65 -0.17 10.26
CA MET A 118 3.93 -1.17 11.06
C MET A 118 4.59 -2.54 10.93
N SER A 119 4.28 -3.44 11.87
CA SER A 119 4.67 -4.85 11.73
C SER A 119 3.89 -5.53 10.61
N ARG A 120 4.45 -6.64 10.09
CA ARG A 120 3.76 -7.45 9.09
C ARG A 120 2.42 -7.99 9.61
N ARG A 121 2.36 -8.36 10.89
CA ARG A 121 1.12 -8.87 11.52
C ARG A 121 -0.02 -7.85 11.40
N VAL A 122 0.23 -6.60 11.78
CA VAL A 122 -0.76 -5.51 11.69
C VAL A 122 -1.15 -5.25 10.24
N PHE A 123 -0.20 -5.28 9.32
CA PHE A 123 -0.49 -5.16 7.89
C PHE A 123 -1.46 -6.26 7.39
N ILE A 124 -1.24 -7.51 7.79
CA ILE A 124 -2.11 -8.63 7.40
C ILE A 124 -3.51 -8.45 8.00
N GLU A 125 -3.61 -8.11 9.29
CA GLU A 125 -4.89 -7.84 9.97
C GLU A 125 -5.70 -6.73 9.25
N ILE A 126 -5.03 -5.62 8.88
CA ILE A 126 -5.66 -4.54 8.10
C ILE A 126 -6.08 -5.03 6.72
N SER A 127 -5.19 -5.74 6.01
CA SER A 127 -5.44 -6.21 4.65
C SER A 127 -6.63 -7.17 4.59
N GLU A 128 -6.71 -8.12 5.51
CA GLU A 128 -7.81 -9.09 5.60
C GLU A 128 -9.13 -8.41 5.91
N ALA A 129 -9.14 -7.47 6.86
CA ALA A 129 -10.35 -6.75 7.24
C ALA A 129 -10.86 -5.83 6.11
N CYS A 130 -9.97 -5.24 5.31
CA CYS A 130 -10.34 -4.42 4.15
C CYS A 130 -10.62 -5.22 2.87
N ALA A 131 -10.14 -6.46 2.74
CA ALA A 131 -10.24 -7.25 1.52
C ALA A 131 -11.67 -7.38 0.94
N PRO A 132 -12.74 -7.57 1.75
CA PRO A 132 -14.11 -7.64 1.22
C PRO A 132 -14.57 -6.37 0.49
N LEU A 133 -14.04 -5.20 0.90
CA LEU A 133 -14.40 -3.90 0.33
C LEU A 133 -13.55 -3.52 -0.88
N LEU A 134 -12.39 -4.17 -1.05
CA LEU A 134 -11.39 -3.85 -2.08
C LEU A 134 -11.33 -4.90 -3.21
N ARG A 135 -12.09 -5.99 -3.09
CA ARG A 135 -12.14 -7.05 -4.10
C ARG A 135 -12.68 -6.49 -5.42
N ARG A 136 -11.88 -6.61 -6.48
CA ARG A 136 -12.25 -6.20 -7.84
C ARG A 136 -12.68 -7.41 -8.66
N GLN A 137 -13.53 -7.18 -9.64
CA GLN A 137 -13.99 -8.22 -10.55
C GLN A 137 -12.89 -8.61 -11.54
N VAL A 138 -12.80 -9.91 -11.83
CA VAL A 138 -11.93 -10.42 -12.89
C VAL A 138 -12.55 -10.07 -14.24
N THR A 139 -11.74 -9.51 -15.13
CA THR A 139 -12.18 -9.15 -16.49
C THR A 139 -11.39 -9.95 -17.52
N PHE A 140 -11.94 -10.12 -18.72
CA PHE A 140 -11.24 -10.79 -19.84
C PHE A 140 -9.94 -10.08 -20.26
N TYR A 141 -9.80 -8.80 -19.96
CA TYR A 141 -8.67 -7.98 -20.42
C TYR A 141 -7.52 -7.93 -19.43
N ARG A 142 -7.82 -8.02 -18.13
CA ARG A 142 -6.83 -7.84 -17.08
C ARG A 142 -7.25 -8.51 -15.78
N GLU A 143 -6.28 -9.19 -15.17
CA GLU A 143 -6.38 -9.65 -13.80
C GLU A 143 -6.38 -8.45 -12.83
N PRO A 144 -7.34 -8.38 -11.88
CA PRO A 144 -7.39 -7.31 -10.91
C PRO A 144 -6.20 -7.36 -9.97
N LEU A 145 -5.81 -6.19 -9.47
CA LEU A 145 -4.82 -6.12 -8.39
C LEU A 145 -5.39 -6.83 -7.14
N PRO A 146 -4.60 -7.69 -6.47
CA PRO A 146 -5.03 -8.32 -5.24
C PRO A 146 -5.25 -7.26 -4.14
N PRO A 147 -6.23 -7.45 -3.24
CA PRO A 147 -6.52 -6.49 -2.18
C PRO A 147 -5.29 -6.13 -1.32
N GLU A 148 -4.43 -7.10 -1.00
CA GLU A 148 -3.23 -6.82 -0.20
C GLU A 148 -2.29 -5.83 -0.92
N GLN A 149 -2.14 -5.93 -2.24
CA GLN A 149 -1.32 -4.99 -3.02
C GLN A 149 -1.93 -3.59 -3.05
N ILE A 150 -3.27 -3.49 -3.12
CA ILE A 150 -3.99 -2.22 -3.07
C ILE A 150 -3.77 -1.55 -1.70
N VAL A 151 -3.88 -2.32 -0.62
CA VAL A 151 -3.66 -1.86 0.76
C VAL A 151 -2.20 -1.46 0.97
N ALA A 152 -1.25 -2.31 0.58
CA ALA A 152 0.19 -2.04 0.68
C ALA A 152 0.58 -0.75 -0.03
N TYR A 153 0.06 -0.54 -1.25
CA TYR A 153 0.30 0.68 -2.01
C TYR A 153 -0.18 1.95 -1.26
N ALA A 154 -1.39 1.91 -0.70
CA ALA A 154 -1.96 3.06 0.00
C ALA A 154 -1.18 3.36 1.31
N LEU A 155 -0.87 2.32 2.08
CA LEU A 155 -0.09 2.44 3.32
C LEU A 155 1.32 2.96 3.05
N TYR A 156 1.99 2.44 2.02
CA TYR A 156 3.32 2.93 1.61
C TYR A 156 3.26 4.40 1.24
N ARG A 157 2.25 4.81 0.45
CA ARG A 157 2.08 6.21 0.05
C ARG A 157 1.90 7.15 1.25
N TRP A 158 1.18 6.72 2.29
CA TRP A 158 1.01 7.52 3.51
C TRP A 158 2.27 7.53 4.37
N ALA A 159 2.98 6.42 4.46
CA ALA A 159 4.20 6.29 5.24
C ALA A 159 5.37 7.11 4.67
N THR A 160 5.53 7.15 3.34
CA THR A 160 6.69 7.79 2.69
C THR A 160 6.43 9.20 2.20
N GLY A 161 5.18 9.55 1.89
CA GLY A 161 4.87 10.85 1.30
C GLY A 161 5.21 10.96 -0.20
N GLU A 162 5.76 9.92 -0.83
CA GLU A 162 6.26 9.95 -2.22
C GLU A 162 5.20 10.28 -3.27
N SER A 163 5.60 10.88 -4.40
CA SER A 163 4.67 11.18 -5.50
C SER A 163 3.98 9.91 -6.03
N TYR A 164 2.78 10.07 -6.58
CA TYR A 164 2.10 8.95 -7.25
C TYR A 164 2.95 8.37 -8.38
N ASP A 165 3.72 9.21 -9.08
CA ASP A 165 4.56 8.79 -10.21
C ASP A 165 5.70 7.88 -9.76
N ASN A 166 6.40 8.18 -8.67
CA ASN A 166 7.46 7.32 -8.13
C ASN A 166 6.90 5.98 -7.64
N ASN A 167 5.76 6.02 -6.94
CA ASN A 167 5.08 4.83 -6.43
C ASN A 167 4.54 3.92 -7.55
N THR A 168 4.22 4.46 -8.74
CA THR A 168 3.74 3.63 -9.86
C THR A 168 4.74 2.57 -10.30
N SER A 169 6.04 2.91 -10.36
CA SER A 169 7.10 1.98 -10.74
C SER A 169 7.29 0.90 -9.68
N SER A 170 7.32 1.31 -8.41
CA SER A 170 7.64 0.46 -7.26
C SER A 170 6.60 -0.62 -6.99
N PHE A 171 5.33 -0.37 -7.33
CA PHE A 171 4.22 -1.31 -7.07
C PHE A 171 3.58 -1.89 -8.34
N GLY A 172 4.04 -1.52 -9.53
CA GLY A 172 3.41 -1.98 -10.78
C GLY A 172 2.05 -1.33 -11.11
N ILE A 173 1.61 -0.35 -10.32
CA ILE A 173 0.28 0.26 -10.40
C ILE A 173 0.31 1.52 -11.28
N GLY A 174 -0.71 1.74 -12.12
CA GLY A 174 -0.80 2.97 -12.91
C GLY A 174 -1.26 4.16 -12.09
N ARG A 175 -0.88 5.39 -12.46
CA ARG A 175 -1.14 6.61 -11.67
C ARG A 175 -2.62 6.74 -11.29
N ALA A 176 -3.51 6.64 -12.27
CA ALA A 176 -4.96 6.69 -12.05
C ALA A 176 -5.44 5.57 -11.10
N SER A 177 -4.96 4.34 -11.29
CA SER A 177 -5.28 3.21 -10.43
C SER A 177 -4.73 3.38 -9.01
N GLY A 178 -3.58 4.04 -8.84
CA GLY A 178 -2.99 4.34 -7.54
C GLY A 178 -3.77 5.40 -6.76
N ILE A 179 -4.23 6.46 -7.44
CA ILE A 179 -5.12 7.46 -6.82
C ILE A 179 -6.42 6.80 -6.34
N LEU A 180 -7.01 5.94 -7.17
CA LEU A 180 -8.20 5.18 -6.79
C LEU A 180 -7.90 4.21 -5.63
N ALA A 181 -6.76 3.51 -5.65
CA ALA A 181 -6.35 2.62 -4.56
C ALA A 181 -6.28 3.35 -3.21
N VAL A 182 -5.64 4.53 -3.16
CA VAL A 182 -5.57 5.33 -1.92
C VAL A 182 -6.97 5.68 -1.43
N ARG A 183 -7.83 6.20 -2.32
CA ARG A 183 -9.21 6.58 -1.96
C ARG A 183 -10.04 5.39 -1.47
N ASP A 184 -9.96 4.27 -2.18
CA ASP A 184 -10.74 3.07 -1.87
C ASP A 184 -10.28 2.48 -0.52
N VAL A 185 -8.97 2.45 -0.25
CA VAL A 185 -8.42 2.01 1.04
C VAL A 185 -8.80 2.97 2.17
N THR A 186 -8.77 4.30 1.96
CA THR A 186 -9.27 5.26 2.97
C THR A 186 -10.72 4.94 3.34
N ASN A 187 -11.58 4.76 2.36
CA ASN A 187 -12.99 4.45 2.60
C ASN A 187 -13.18 3.09 3.28
N ALA A 188 -12.37 2.09 2.92
CA ALA A 188 -12.39 0.78 3.56
C ALA A 188 -11.98 0.87 5.04
N LEU A 189 -10.90 1.58 5.36
CA LEU A 189 -10.44 1.80 6.73
C LEU A 189 -11.48 2.54 7.57
N LEU A 190 -12.09 3.60 7.04
CA LEU A 190 -13.14 4.34 7.75
C LEU A 190 -14.38 3.48 8.04
N ARG A 191 -14.68 2.48 7.19
CA ARG A 191 -15.78 1.54 7.41
C ARG A 191 -15.43 0.46 8.43
N VAL A 192 -14.23 -0.11 8.34
CA VAL A 192 -13.78 -1.23 9.17
C VAL A 192 -13.36 -0.78 10.57
N TYR A 193 -12.77 0.40 10.67
CA TYR A 193 -12.13 0.91 11.88
C TYR A 193 -12.69 2.27 12.32
N GLY A 194 -13.87 2.66 11.83
CA GLY A 194 -14.47 3.99 12.08
C GLY A 194 -14.76 4.28 13.55
N ASP A 195 -14.84 3.26 14.40
CA ASP A 195 -15.09 3.34 15.85
C ASP A 195 -13.83 3.16 16.71
N ARG A 196 -12.66 2.92 16.10
CA ARG A 196 -11.40 2.67 16.83
C ARG A 196 -10.86 3.89 17.55
N ILE A 197 -11.06 5.08 16.99
CA ILE A 197 -10.77 6.34 17.68
C ILE A 197 -12.04 6.75 18.40
N SER A 198 -12.12 6.40 19.68
CA SER A 198 -13.26 6.72 20.52
C SER A 198 -12.83 7.04 21.94
N TRP A 199 -13.63 7.90 22.58
CA TRP A 199 -13.41 8.25 23.97
C TRP A 199 -13.61 7.01 24.86
N PRO A 200 -12.66 6.70 25.76
CA PRO A 200 -12.67 5.43 26.48
C PRO A 200 -13.88 5.34 27.42
N THR A 201 -14.50 4.17 27.46
CA THR A 201 -15.63 3.84 28.34
C THR A 201 -15.38 2.54 29.10
N GLY A 202 -16.23 2.23 30.08
CA GLY A 202 -16.18 0.96 30.82
C GLY A 202 -14.79 0.65 31.41
N VAL A 203 -14.31 -0.57 31.18
CA VAL A 203 -13.03 -1.07 31.70
C VAL A 203 -11.84 -0.29 31.12
N GLN A 204 -11.86 0.05 29.83
CA GLN A 204 -10.76 0.77 29.19
C GLN A 204 -10.54 2.15 29.84
N LYS A 205 -11.62 2.85 30.19
CA LYS A 205 -11.54 4.10 30.96
C LYS A 205 -10.84 3.88 32.30
N GLN A 206 -11.20 2.84 33.04
CA GLN A 206 -10.61 2.59 34.36
C GLN A 206 -9.13 2.24 34.28
N VAL A 207 -8.72 1.47 33.27
CA VAL A 207 -7.31 1.16 33.01
C VAL A 207 -6.53 2.44 32.71
N GLY A 208 -7.04 3.31 31.83
CA GLY A 208 -6.40 4.59 31.52
C GLY A 208 -6.26 5.50 32.75
N LEU A 209 -7.34 5.68 33.51
CA LEU A 209 -7.33 6.48 34.74
C LEU A 209 -6.33 5.94 35.77
N ARG A 210 -6.25 4.61 35.93
CA ARG A 210 -5.30 3.98 36.85
C ARG A 210 -3.86 4.21 36.41
N ALA A 211 -3.58 4.06 35.12
CA ALA A 211 -2.25 4.29 34.57
C ALA A 211 -1.78 5.73 34.84
N PHE A 212 -2.65 6.73 34.66
CA PHE A 212 -2.32 8.13 34.98
C PHE A 212 -2.17 8.38 36.48
N LEU A 213 -3.01 7.76 37.31
CA LEU A 213 -2.89 7.84 38.76
C LEU A 213 -1.53 7.32 39.24
N ASP A 214 -1.05 6.20 38.69
CA ASP A 214 0.26 5.63 39.02
C ASP A 214 1.43 6.54 38.60
N LYS A 215 1.18 7.53 37.72
CA LYS A 215 2.12 8.60 37.33
C LYS A 215 1.93 9.90 38.12
N GLY A 216 1.00 9.95 39.08
CA GLY A 216 0.72 11.12 39.90
C GLY A 216 -0.34 12.07 39.34
N PHE A 217 -1.11 11.64 38.33
CA PHE A 217 -2.17 12.44 37.71
C PHE A 217 -3.55 11.82 37.99
N PRO A 218 -4.11 12.01 39.20
CA PRO A 218 -5.39 11.43 39.58
C PRO A 218 -6.50 11.97 38.69
N ASN A 219 -7.37 11.09 38.17
CA ASN A 219 -8.51 11.46 37.33
C ASN A 219 -8.15 12.11 35.98
N CYS A 220 -6.93 11.89 35.48
CA CYS A 220 -6.52 12.32 34.14
C CYS A 220 -6.96 11.31 33.07
N HIS A 221 -7.56 11.81 32.00
CA HIS A 221 -8.14 11.02 30.92
C HIS A 221 -7.27 10.89 29.68
N GLY A 222 -6.17 11.65 29.58
CA GLY A 222 -5.32 11.68 28.41
C GLY A 222 -4.39 12.90 28.39
N ALA A 223 -3.49 12.91 27.42
CA ALA A 223 -2.69 14.07 27.07
C ALA A 223 -3.11 14.58 25.69
N VAL A 224 -3.15 15.90 25.51
CA VAL A 224 -3.51 16.57 24.26
C VAL A 224 -2.34 17.38 23.76
N ASP A 225 -2.11 17.31 22.45
CA ASP A 225 -1.15 18.16 21.76
C ASP A 225 -1.62 18.44 20.32
N CYS A 226 -1.04 19.45 19.69
CA CYS A 226 -1.25 19.79 18.30
C CYS A 226 -0.03 19.40 17.45
N THR A 227 -0.28 18.93 16.24
CA THR A 227 0.77 18.66 15.25
C THR A 227 0.41 19.28 13.90
N HIS A 228 1.43 19.60 13.11
CA HIS A 228 1.28 20.23 11.80
C HIS A 228 1.34 19.17 10.70
N ILE A 229 0.23 19.02 9.98
CA ILE A 229 0.17 18.22 8.74
C ILE A 229 0.51 19.16 7.58
N TYR A 230 1.70 18.98 6.99
CA TYR A 230 2.13 19.78 5.85
C TYR A 230 1.30 19.47 4.62
N VAL A 231 0.83 20.51 3.95
CA VAL A 231 0.00 20.44 2.75
C VAL A 231 0.59 21.33 1.67
N ASP A 232 0.29 21.02 0.41
CA ASP A 232 0.58 21.95 -0.68
C ASP A 232 -0.24 23.23 -0.49
N LYS A 233 0.31 24.37 -0.92
CA LYS A 233 -0.39 25.67 -0.87
C LYS A 233 -1.75 25.55 -1.59
N PRO A 234 -2.87 25.83 -0.91
CA PRO A 234 -4.16 25.90 -1.59
C PRO A 234 -4.12 27.02 -2.64
N THR A 235 -4.56 26.74 -3.87
CA THR A 235 -4.43 27.63 -5.04
C THR A 235 -5.00 29.04 -4.82
N ASN A 236 -5.97 29.19 -3.91
CA ASN A 236 -6.67 30.45 -3.62
C ASN A 236 -6.53 30.91 -2.15
N ALA A 237 -5.59 30.37 -1.38
CA ALA A 237 -5.39 30.81 0.00
C ALA A 237 -4.51 32.07 0.06
N LEU A 238 -4.94 33.06 0.86
CA LEU A 238 -4.08 34.18 1.26
C LEU A 238 -2.85 33.62 1.99
N ASP A 239 -1.67 34.05 1.55
CA ASP A 239 -0.38 33.52 2.00
C ASP A 239 -0.23 33.53 3.54
N GLU A 240 -0.73 34.59 4.17
CA GLU A 240 -0.53 34.90 5.60
C GLU A 240 -1.19 33.92 6.57
N ASN A 241 -2.22 33.17 6.15
CA ASN A 241 -3.02 32.35 7.07
C ASN A 241 -2.45 30.95 7.32
N TYR A 242 -1.57 30.43 6.47
CA TYR A 242 -1.07 29.04 6.55
C TYR A 242 0.40 28.92 6.97
N PHE A 243 1.04 30.00 7.40
CA PHE A 243 2.43 29.95 7.85
C PHE A 243 2.57 29.25 9.21
N ASP A 244 3.17 28.07 9.21
CA ASP A 244 3.90 27.55 10.38
C ASP A 244 5.14 28.44 10.65
N ARG A 245 5.73 28.40 11.86
CA ARG A 245 6.97 29.10 12.25
C ARG A 245 8.15 28.84 11.31
N LYS A 246 8.05 27.81 10.46
CA LYS A 246 9.03 27.39 9.44
C LYS A 246 8.65 27.82 8.01
N HIS A 247 7.68 28.71 7.83
CA HIS A 247 7.17 29.17 6.54
C HIS A 247 6.63 28.05 5.62
N ARG A 248 5.99 27.02 6.19
CA ARG A 248 5.38 25.93 5.43
C ARG A 248 3.86 25.93 5.60
N PHE A 249 3.14 25.66 4.52
CA PHE A 249 1.70 25.48 4.52
C PHE A 249 1.32 24.23 5.31
N ALA A 250 0.55 24.40 6.37
CA ALA A 250 0.15 23.29 7.23
C ALA A 250 -1.30 23.41 7.68
N VAL A 251 -1.91 22.26 7.97
CA VAL A 251 -3.17 22.14 8.70
C VAL A 251 -2.86 21.55 10.07
N ILE A 252 -3.45 22.10 11.12
CA ILE A 252 -3.27 21.61 12.48
C ILE A 252 -4.18 20.40 12.72
N ALA A 253 -3.61 19.38 13.34
CA ALA A 253 -4.30 18.25 13.93
C ALA A 253 -4.07 18.25 15.44
N GLN A 254 -5.13 18.45 16.21
CA GLN A 254 -5.16 18.20 17.64
C GLN A 254 -5.43 16.71 17.88
N VAL A 255 -4.64 16.10 18.76
CA VAL A 255 -4.72 14.67 19.06
C VAL A 255 -4.72 14.48 20.57
N VAL A 256 -5.65 13.66 21.08
CA VAL A 256 -5.67 13.21 22.47
C VAL A 256 -5.22 11.75 22.53
N VAL A 257 -4.28 11.44 23.43
CA VAL A 257 -3.76 10.08 23.63
C VAL A 257 -3.83 9.64 25.08
N ASP A 258 -3.91 8.32 25.32
CA ASP A 258 -3.65 7.73 26.63
C ASP A 258 -2.16 7.38 26.84
N LEU A 259 -1.83 6.80 28.00
CA LEU A 259 -0.46 6.37 28.32
C LEU A 259 0.02 5.16 27.51
N ASP A 260 -0.89 4.42 26.90
CA ASP A 260 -0.58 3.32 25.96
C ASP A 260 -0.41 3.85 24.51
N LEU A 261 -0.35 5.17 24.33
CA LEU A 261 -0.25 5.87 23.05
C LEU A 261 -1.44 5.62 22.12
N ARG A 262 -2.60 5.23 22.67
CA ARG A 262 -3.83 5.07 21.88
C ARG A 262 -4.45 6.43 21.62
N VAL A 263 -4.80 6.69 20.38
CA VAL A 263 -5.51 7.91 19.99
C VAL A 263 -6.97 7.82 20.41
N LEU A 264 -7.38 8.72 21.28
CA LEU A 264 -8.73 8.79 21.87
C LEU A 264 -9.65 9.77 21.14
N ASP A 265 -9.07 10.85 20.61
CA ASP A 265 -9.78 11.89 19.88
C ASP A 265 -8.85 12.60 18.90
N VAL A 266 -9.40 13.02 17.76
CA VAL A 266 -8.67 13.79 16.74
C VAL A 266 -9.56 14.91 16.22
N PHE A 267 -8.99 16.11 16.12
CA PHE A 267 -9.63 17.26 15.51
C PHE A 267 -8.69 17.94 14.53
N VAL A 268 -9.08 18.04 13.25
CA VAL A 268 -8.24 18.55 12.16
C VAL A 268 -8.99 19.62 11.37
N GLY A 269 -8.26 20.60 10.83
CA GLY A 269 -8.81 21.49 9.79
C GLY A 269 -8.47 22.97 9.95
N TYR A 270 -7.83 23.35 11.05
CA TYR A 270 -7.40 24.74 11.26
C TYR A 270 -6.08 25.03 10.55
N GLN A 271 -5.88 26.28 10.16
CA GLN A 271 -4.66 26.70 9.48
C GLN A 271 -3.46 26.62 10.41
N GLY A 272 -2.28 26.34 9.85
CA GLY A 272 -1.02 26.16 10.58
C GLY A 272 -0.56 27.34 11.43
N SER A 273 -1.11 28.54 11.23
CA SER A 273 -0.81 29.71 12.06
C SER A 273 -1.63 29.77 13.36
N CYS A 274 -2.66 28.94 13.52
CA CYS A 274 -3.52 28.95 14.70
C CYS A 274 -2.78 28.45 15.94
N HIS A 275 -2.94 29.15 17.05
CA HIS A 275 -2.41 28.70 18.35
C HIS A 275 -3.24 27.54 18.93
N ASP A 276 -2.60 26.65 19.68
CA ASP A 276 -3.22 25.47 20.28
C ASP A 276 -4.42 25.82 21.17
N ILE A 277 -4.31 26.90 21.96
CA ILE A 277 -5.41 27.46 22.74
C ILE A 277 -6.67 27.76 21.90
N ARG A 278 -6.50 28.25 20.66
CA ARG A 278 -7.62 28.52 19.77
C ARG A 278 -8.18 27.22 19.20
N VAL A 279 -7.31 26.27 18.85
CA VAL A 279 -7.72 24.97 18.32
C VAL A 279 -8.53 24.20 19.35
N ILE A 280 -8.06 24.11 20.61
CA ILE A 280 -8.81 23.43 21.68
C ILE A 280 -10.15 24.11 21.93
N GLN A 281 -10.23 25.44 22.01
CA GLN A 281 -11.48 26.16 22.27
C GLN A 281 -12.55 25.90 21.19
N LEU A 282 -12.13 25.75 19.93
CA LEU A 282 -13.03 25.54 18.79
C LEU A 282 -13.27 24.05 18.48
N SER A 283 -12.54 23.15 19.13
CA SER A 283 -12.63 21.71 18.90
C SER A 283 -13.96 21.10 19.31
N SER A 284 -14.31 19.99 18.65
CA SER A 284 -15.42 19.14 19.08
C SER A 284 -15.20 18.56 20.49
N LEU A 285 -13.94 18.40 20.93
CA LEU A 285 -13.56 17.96 22.26
C LEU A 285 -14.06 18.93 23.34
N SER A 286 -13.71 20.22 23.21
CA SER A 286 -14.17 21.26 24.16
C SER A 286 -15.68 21.38 24.20
N ARG A 287 -16.35 21.32 23.05
CA ARG A 287 -17.82 21.34 23.00
C ARG A 287 -18.43 20.16 23.75
N ARG A 288 -17.91 18.94 23.55
CA ARG A 288 -18.38 17.73 24.26
C ARG A 288 -18.05 17.78 25.76
N ALA A 289 -16.91 18.35 26.13
CA ALA A 289 -16.53 18.56 27.53
C ALA A 289 -17.50 19.53 28.24
N GLY A 290 -17.78 20.69 27.64
CA GLY A 290 -18.73 21.67 28.17
C GLY A 290 -20.16 21.17 28.28
N GLN A 291 -20.55 20.20 27.46
CA GLN A 291 -21.84 19.50 27.54
C GLN A 291 -21.85 18.34 28.56
N GLY A 292 -20.76 18.10 29.28
CA GLY A 292 -20.66 17.00 30.25
C GLY A 292 -20.64 15.59 29.62
N LEU A 293 -20.22 15.47 28.35
CA LEU A 293 -20.22 14.18 27.65
C LEU A 293 -18.97 13.32 27.90
N LEU A 294 -17.85 13.90 28.33
CA LEU A 294 -16.55 13.22 28.47
C LEU A 294 -16.21 12.83 29.91
N PHE A 295 -16.30 13.80 30.83
CA PHE A 295 -15.86 13.67 32.24
C PHE A 295 -17.05 13.35 33.15
N ARG A 296 -17.66 12.17 32.97
CA ARG A 296 -18.88 11.73 33.69
C ARG A 296 -18.61 10.99 35.02
N GLY A 297 -17.42 11.17 35.60
CA GLY A 297 -17.04 10.52 36.87
C GLY A 297 -17.44 11.36 38.09
N PRO A 298 -17.37 10.78 39.30
CA PRO A 298 -17.46 11.57 40.53
C PRO A 298 -16.29 12.58 40.59
N PRO A 299 -16.51 13.76 41.17
CA PRO A 299 -15.45 14.75 41.32
C PRO A 299 -14.33 14.26 42.24
N VAL A 300 -13.10 14.58 41.86
CA VAL A 300 -11.88 14.37 42.66
C VAL A 300 -11.28 15.73 42.98
N THR A 301 -10.72 15.88 44.19
CA THR A 301 -9.96 17.06 44.58
C THR A 301 -8.48 16.82 44.27
N LEU A 302 -7.93 17.62 43.37
CA LEU A 302 -6.52 17.57 43.00
C LEU A 302 -5.63 18.23 44.06
N PRO A 303 -4.32 17.96 44.06
CA PRO A 303 -3.36 18.77 44.78
C PRO A 303 -3.55 20.26 44.44
N GLY A 304 -3.72 21.12 45.44
CA GLY A 304 -4.08 22.53 45.25
C GLY A 304 -5.57 22.85 45.42
N GLY A 305 -6.41 21.87 45.77
CA GLY A 305 -7.81 22.09 46.16
C GLY A 305 -8.80 22.22 45.00
N VAL A 306 -8.34 22.07 43.76
CA VAL A 306 -9.18 22.12 42.56
C VAL A 306 -10.06 20.87 42.49
N ARG A 307 -11.38 21.05 42.41
CA ARG A 307 -12.34 19.94 42.30
C ARG A 307 -12.76 19.73 40.85
N THR A 308 -12.53 18.54 40.30
CA THR A 308 -12.80 18.23 38.88
C THR A 308 -13.41 16.84 38.68
N ASN A 309 -14.31 16.70 37.69
CA ASN A 309 -14.85 15.40 37.27
C ASN A 309 -13.91 14.64 36.31
N GLY A 310 -12.81 15.27 35.91
CA GLY A 310 -11.79 14.73 35.02
C GLY A 310 -11.14 15.84 34.20
N TYR A 311 -9.92 15.59 33.72
CA TYR A 311 -9.19 16.54 32.88
C TYR A 311 -8.28 15.80 31.90
N ILE A 312 -7.69 16.55 30.97
CA ILE A 312 -6.61 16.10 30.11
C ILE A 312 -5.39 17.01 30.33
N LEU A 313 -4.20 16.47 30.15
CA LEU A 313 -2.95 17.22 30.24
C LEU A 313 -2.65 17.88 28.90
N GLY A 314 -2.38 19.18 28.90
CA GLY A 314 -1.81 19.89 27.75
C GLY A 314 -0.46 20.49 28.15
N ASP A 315 0.32 20.92 27.16
CA ASP A 315 1.52 21.72 27.41
C ASP A 315 1.14 23.17 27.81
N ASN A 316 2.14 24.04 27.92
CA ASN A 316 1.94 25.44 28.30
C ASN A 316 1.13 26.26 27.26
N GLY A 317 0.89 25.72 26.05
CA GLY A 317 0.05 26.33 25.03
C GLY A 317 -1.45 26.20 25.30
N TYR A 318 -1.85 25.39 26.29
CA TYR A 318 -3.25 25.14 26.64
C TYR A 318 -3.72 25.99 27.83
N PRO A 319 -5.00 26.39 27.85
CA PRO A 319 -5.56 27.12 28.97
C PRO A 319 -5.66 26.23 30.22
N PRO A 320 -5.50 26.77 31.43
CA PRO A 320 -5.76 26.04 32.66
C PRO A 320 -7.24 25.63 32.72
N SER A 321 -7.49 24.44 33.28
CA SER A 321 -8.82 23.87 33.52
C SER A 321 -9.60 24.58 34.61
#